data_AF-A0A1V8YJ82-F1
#
_entry.id   AF-A0A1V8YJ82-F1
#
_cell.length_a   1.000
_cell.length_b   1.000
_cell.length_c   1.000
_cell.angle_alpha   90.00
_cell.angle_beta   90.00
_cell.angle_gamma   90.00
#
_symmetry.space_group_name_H-M   'P 1'
#
loop_
_entity.id
_entity.type
_entity.pdbx_description
1 polymer ?
#
loop_
_entity_poly.entity_id
_entity_poly.type
_entity_poly.pdbx_seq_one_letter_code
_entity_poly.pdbx_strand_id
1 'polypeptide(L)' 'MTAVINNLDISDLRPYWTMEYNASKGGYIIRSLYDPTQVLTLKDGKLDNSTPIISSSINNGNNQIWNLMFWL' A
#
# COMPACT_ATOMS: atom_id res chain seq x y z
N MET A 1 -16.75 -9.00 10.33
CA MET A 1 -16.05 -10.08 9.60
C MET A 1 -14.56 -9.87 9.84
N THR A 2 -13.96 -10.65 10.74
CA THR A 2 -12.51 -10.56 11.00
C THR A 2 -11.83 -11.48 10.01
N ALA A 3 -11.05 -10.93 9.08
CA ALA A 3 -10.22 -11.77 8.21
C ALA A 3 -9.18 -12.48 9.09
N VAL A 4 -9.24 -13.82 9.14
CA VAL A 4 -8.17 -14.62 9.74
C VAL A 4 -7.04 -14.65 8.72
N ILE A 5 -5.93 -13.97 9.02
CA ILE A 5 -4.76 -14.01 8.16
C ILE A 5 -4.03 -15.33 8.46
N ASN A 6 -4.17 -16.30 7.56
CA ASN A 6 -3.45 -17.57 7.64
C ASN A 6 -1.94 -17.30 7.47
N ASN A 7 -1.12 -18.00 8.23
CA ASN A 7 0.35 -17.87 8.24
C ASN A 7 0.83 -16.45 8.59
N LEU A 8 0.14 -15.76 9.50
CA LEU A 8 0.70 -14.54 10.08
C LEU A 8 1.85 -14.93 11.02
N ASP A 9 3.08 -14.58 10.64
CA ASP A 9 4.17 -14.57 11.59
C ASP A 9 4.03 -13.31 12.44
N ILE A 10 3.38 -13.46 13.61
CA ILE A 10 3.20 -12.36 14.56
C ILE A 10 4.52 -11.77 15.06
N SER A 11 5.65 -12.46 14.85
CA SER A 11 6.97 -11.97 15.26
C SER A 11 7.57 -10.95 14.28
N ASP A 12 7.10 -10.92 13.02
CA ASP A 12 7.52 -9.92 12.04
C ASP A 12 6.35 -9.46 11.17
N LEU A 13 5.83 -8.26 11.47
CA LEU A 13 4.73 -7.67 10.71
C LEU A 13 5.18 -6.91 9.45
N ARG A 14 6.48 -6.72 9.21
CA ARG A 14 7.01 -5.94 8.06
C ARG A 14 6.58 -6.46 6.69
N PRO A 15 6.40 -7.77 6.43
CA PRO A 15 5.93 -8.24 5.12
C PRO A 15 4.40 -8.13 4.94
N TYR A 16 3.64 -7.71 5.97
CA TYR A 16 2.18 -7.66 5.92
C TYR A 16 1.65 -6.24 5.68
N TRP A 17 0.62 -6.14 4.82
CA TRP A 17 0.03 -4.88 4.36
C TRP A 17 -1.49 -4.99 4.28
N THR A 18 -2.20 -3.90 4.59
CA THR A 18 -3.64 -3.77 4.36
C THR A 18 -3.91 -3.07 3.03
N MET A 19 -5.02 -3.42 2.39
CA MET A 19 -5.54 -2.72 1.21
C MET A 19 -6.79 -1.94 1.60
N GLU A 20 -6.71 -0.63 1.51
CA GLU A 20 -7.77 0.30 1.92
C GLU A 20 -8.31 1.02 0.69
N TYR A 21 -9.58 0.80 0.35
CA TYR A 21 -10.17 1.48 -0.79
C TYR A 21 -10.40 2.96 -0.47
N ASN A 22 -9.80 3.84 -1.28
CA ASN A 22 -9.98 5.29 -1.20
C ASN A 22 -11.03 5.72 -2.24
N ALA A 23 -12.28 5.87 -1.81
CA ALA A 23 -13.40 6.22 -2.68
C ALA A 23 -13.27 7.59 -3.36
N SER A 24 -12.56 8.56 -2.77
CA SER A 24 -12.40 9.88 -3.38
C SER A 24 -11.35 9.91 -4.50
N LYS A 25 -10.43 8.95 -4.49
CA LYS A 25 -9.37 8.80 -5.50
C LYS A 25 -9.62 7.66 -6.49
N GLY A 26 -10.56 6.77 -6.19
CA GLY A 26 -10.91 5.64 -7.05
C GLY A 26 -9.80 4.58 -7.15
N GLY A 27 -9.16 4.25 -6.03
CA GLY A 27 -8.09 3.25 -5.98
C GLY A 27 -7.76 2.82 -4.55
N TYR A 28 -6.68 2.07 -4.38
CA TYR A 28 -6.29 1.50 -3.08
C TYR A 28 -5.07 2.18 -2.48
N ILE A 29 -5.10 2.41 -1.17
CA ILE A 29 -3.91 2.63 -0.35
C ILE A 29 -3.43 1.26 0.13
N ILE A 30 -2.13 1.00 0.01
CA ILE A 30 -1.49 -0.20 0.53
C ILE A 30 -0.69 0.21 1.76
N ARG A 31 -1.21 -0.07 2.96
CA ARG A 31 -0.67 0.43 4.25
C ARG A 31 0.08 -0.67 4.99
N SER A 32 1.21 -0.32 5.60
CA SER A 32 2.01 -1.28 6.37
C SER A 32 1.26 -1.71 7.63
N LEU A 33 1.28 -3.02 7.92
CA LEU A 33 0.76 -3.55 9.19
C LEU A 33 1.79 -3.35 10.33
N TYR A 34 3.08 -3.24 10.01
CA TYR A 34 4.15 -2.96 10.97
C TYR A 34 4.15 -1.50 11.45
N ASP A 35 4.01 -0.54 10.52
CA ASP A 35 3.89 0.89 10.83
C ASP A 35 2.72 1.50 10.04
N PRO A 36 1.52 1.61 10.64
CA PRO A 36 0.34 2.14 9.97
C PRO A 36 0.45 3.60 9.51
N THR A 37 1.48 4.34 9.90
CA THR A 37 1.72 5.70 9.35
C THR A 37 2.30 5.66 7.93
N GLN A 38 2.86 4.51 7.52
CA GLN A 38 3.55 4.32 6.26
C GLN A 38 2.68 3.59 5.22
N VAL A 39 2.74 4.08 3.98
CA VAL A 39 2.03 3.50 2.83
C VAL A 39 2.97 3.29 1.65
N LEU A 40 2.61 2.36 0.76
CA LEU A 40 3.33 2.11 -0.48
C LEU A 40 3.22 3.31 -1.40
N THR A 41 4.37 3.86 -1.79
CA THR A 41 4.47 5.16 -2.48
C THR A 41 5.43 5.06 -3.66
N LEU A 42 5.01 5.54 -4.82
CA LEU A 42 5.90 5.83 -5.94
C LEU A 42 6.76 7.06 -5.59
N LYS A 43 8.07 6.86 -5.48
CA LYS A 43 9.00 7.88 -4.98
C LYS A 43 8.91 9.16 -5.81
N ASP A 44 8.70 10.28 -5.11
CA ASP A 44 8.57 11.63 -5.68
C ASP A 44 7.48 11.79 -6.77
N GLY A 45 6.62 10.79 -6.96
CA GLY A 45 5.62 10.75 -8.04
C GLY A 45 6.23 10.69 -9.44
N LYS A 46 7.51 10.32 -9.59
CA LYS A 46 8.17 10.23 -10.90
C LYS A 46 7.74 8.98 -11.65
N LEU A 47 7.48 9.15 -12.95
CA LEU A 47 7.03 8.06 -13.84
C LEU A 47 8.19 7.45 -14.65
N ASP A 48 9.42 7.92 -14.42
CA ASP A 48 10.60 7.38 -15.09
C ASP A 48 10.77 5.90 -14.74
N ASN A 49 11.17 5.10 -15.72
CA ASN A 49 11.51 3.70 -15.49
C ASN A 49 12.54 3.58 -14.37
N SER A 50 12.37 2.57 -13.52
CA SER A 50 13.20 2.34 -12.32
C SER A 50 13.02 3.36 -11.19
N THR A 51 12.01 4.24 -11.25
CA THR A 51 11.63 5.02 -10.06
C THR A 51 11.27 4.05 -8.92
N PRO A 52 11.92 4.17 -7.74
CA PRO A 52 11.69 3.23 -6.64
C PRO A 52 10.27 3.31 -6.09
N ILE A 53 9.78 2.16 -5.62
CA ILE A 53 8.64 2.08 -4.71
C ILE A 53 9.17 2.06 -3.28
N ILE A 54 8.66 2.96 -2.43
CA ILE A 54 9.11 3.15 -1.05
C ILE A 54 7.92 3.08 -0.10
N SER A 55 8.20 2.94 1.19
CA SER A 55 7.23 3.28 2.24
C SER A 55 7.40 4.74 2.63
N SER A 56 6.31 5.52 2.66
CA SER A 56 6.36 6.91 3.15
C SER A 56 5.12 7.25 3.96
N SER A 57 5.20 8.31 4.75
CA SER A 57 4.04 8.84 5.48
C SER A 57 2.88 9.14 4.54
N ILE A 58 1.67 8.78 4.97
CA ILE A 58 0.45 9.01 4.20
C ILE A 58 0.19 10.51 3.99
N ASN A 59 -0.07 10.90 2.76
CA ASN A 59 -0.51 12.26 2.38
C ASN A 59 -1.67 12.25 1.35
N ASN A 60 -2.19 11.06 1.00
CA ASN A 60 -3.24 10.87 0.00
C ASN A 60 -2.89 11.45 -1.39
N GLY A 61 -1.60 11.59 -1.69
CA GLY A 61 -1.09 11.97 -2.99
C GLY A 61 -1.38 10.89 -4.03
N ASN A 62 -1.51 11.28 -5.30
CA ASN A 62 -1.81 10.32 -6.38
C ASN A 62 -0.73 9.23 -6.51
N ASN A 63 0.50 9.50 -6.07
CA ASN A 63 1.60 8.55 -6.03
C ASN A 63 1.49 7.51 -4.89
N GLN A 64 0.43 7.55 -4.08
CA GLN A 64 0.11 6.60 -3.01
C GLN A 64 -1.17 5.79 -3.29
N ILE A 65 -1.78 5.99 -4.47
CA ILE A 65 -3.02 5.33 -4.89
C ILE A 65 -2.72 4.32 -5.98
N TRP A 66 -3.13 3.09 -5.77
CA TRP A 66 -2.83 1.95 -6.64
C TRP A 66 -4.08 1.36 -7.24
N ASN A 67 -4.04 1.10 -8.55
CA ASN A 67 -5.05 0.32 -9.25
C ASN A 67 -4.53 -1.12 -9.40
N LEU A 68 -5.27 -2.09 -8.88
CA LEU A 68 -4.97 -3.50 -9.04
C LEU A 68 -5.77 -4.02 -10.23
N MET A 69 -5.08 -4.26 -11.34
CA MET A 69 -5.70 -4.75 -12.58
C MET A 69 -5.48 -6.25 -12.69
N PHE A 70 -6.59 -6.99 -12.77
CA PHE A 70 -6.57 -8.41 -13.10
C PHE A 70 -6.91 -8.55 -14.59
N TRP A 71 -6.06 -9.27 -15.33
CA TRP A 71 -6.40 -9.67 -16.69
C TRP A 71 -7.39 -10.83 -16.59
N LEU A 72 -8.56 -10.65 -17.21
CA LEU A 72 -9.54 -11.71 -17.45
C LEU A 72 -9.12 -12.52 -18.68
#